data_AF-A0A1W0ADA1-F1
#
_entry.id   AF-A0A1W0ADA1-F1
#
_cell.length_a   1.000
_cell.length_b   1.000
_cell.length_c   1.000
_cell.angle_alpha   90.00
_cell.angle_beta   90.00
_cell.angle_gamma   90.00
#
_symmetry.space_group_name_H-M   'P 1'
#
loop_
_entity.id
_entity.type
_entity.pdbx_description
1 polymer ?
#
loop_
_entity_poly.entity_id
_entity_poly.type
_entity_poly.pdbx_seq_one_letter_code
_entity_poly.pdbx_strand_id
1 'polypeptide(L)'
;MEFATRATVQELCNDGCRMMHFVCHVTATELILEDGAGGATKLSPNEMTSILSHSTVELAQVTSYAKNSNGHLFFLQCGIPHVIALSPSSKTNFDTTMAFTKLLHVALVSGRSIQDAFDMAQNCISFLGHAIQFILYPEDADHNVVLFPRTNSPSTSAITAIESPPQILGGVSKYFEGRIEEAQIVCKTLMNRRRPRWFSVLGPARCGKSQFTSAVAQYISQRKVFDGGIIHINVPLELKYRPEADVRSSILEAFTTLDHEMGKWQHVLVICDGYERLKLKSSLVKKLEVLLAKHQNISFLATGITIMDVPQMPHKTDQIILSPLNLQESDRGIEHDTEVEATLSVHRVDYNNMIPPTFWDGTARIPTPRTSTLTSKPSCALM
;
A
#
# COMPACT_ATOMS: atom_id res chain seq x y z
N MET A 1 -10.29 -2.98 -2.50
CA MET A 1 -9.82 -1.93 -1.59
C MET A 1 -8.92 -1.03 -2.39
N GLU A 2 -9.43 0.14 -2.76
CA GLU A 2 -8.71 1.14 -3.51
C GLU A 2 -8.13 2.19 -2.57
N PHE A 3 -7.06 2.86 -2.97
CA PHE A 3 -6.52 3.97 -2.19
C PHE A 3 -7.44 5.17 -2.32
N ALA A 4 -7.78 5.78 -1.19
CA ALA A 4 -8.64 6.96 -1.15
C ALA A 4 -7.88 8.20 -1.65
N THR A 5 -7.63 8.28 -2.96
CA THR A 5 -7.06 9.46 -3.61
C THR A 5 -8.17 10.36 -4.15
N ARG A 6 -7.87 11.64 -4.38
CA ARG A 6 -8.83 12.56 -5.04
C ARG A 6 -9.29 12.03 -6.40
N ALA A 7 -8.39 11.44 -7.18
CA ALA A 7 -8.70 10.90 -8.49
C ALA A 7 -9.66 9.70 -8.39
N THR A 8 -9.39 8.77 -7.47
CA THR A 8 -10.23 7.59 -7.24
C THR A 8 -11.64 7.98 -6.76
N VAL A 9 -11.75 8.92 -5.83
CA VAL A 9 -13.07 9.41 -5.39
C VAL A 9 -13.85 10.03 -6.56
N GLN A 10 -13.19 10.84 -7.39
CA GLN A 10 -13.81 11.44 -8.56
C GLN A 10 -14.25 10.40 -9.60
N GLU A 11 -13.41 9.40 -9.85
CA GLU A 11 -13.70 8.28 -10.77
C GLU A 11 -14.94 7.50 -10.32
N LEU A 12 -14.98 7.08 -9.05
CA LEU A 12 -16.14 6.38 -8.48
C LEU A 12 -17.42 7.24 -8.53
N CYS A 13 -17.31 8.55 -8.28
CA CYS A 13 -18.45 9.46 -8.43
C CYS A 13 -18.98 9.48 -9.88
N ASN A 14 -18.07 9.52 -10.86
CA ASN A 14 -18.41 9.53 -12.28
C ASN A 14 -18.98 8.18 -12.76
N ASP A 15 -18.57 7.08 -12.16
CA ASP A 15 -19.04 5.72 -12.45
C ASP A 15 -20.43 5.42 -11.89
N GLY A 16 -21.07 6.38 -11.21
CA GLY A 16 -22.40 6.22 -10.63
C GLY A 16 -22.41 5.44 -9.32
N CYS A 17 -21.31 5.51 -8.55
CA CYS A 17 -21.26 4.98 -7.19
C CYS A 17 -22.39 5.59 -6.33
N ARG A 18 -23.14 4.74 -5.61
CA ARG A 18 -24.22 5.17 -4.70
C ARG A 18 -23.83 5.14 -3.23
N MET A 19 -22.81 4.38 -2.87
CA MET A 19 -22.30 4.25 -1.50
C MET A 19 -20.77 4.26 -1.49
N MET A 20 -20.16 5.06 -0.63
CA MET A 20 -18.71 5.03 -0.40
C MET A 20 -18.39 4.69 1.06
N HIS A 21 -17.49 3.73 1.28
CA HIS A 21 -16.92 3.48 2.61
C HIS A 21 -15.52 4.11 2.72
N PHE A 22 -15.43 5.20 3.47
CA PHE A 22 -14.18 5.89 3.77
C PHE A 22 -13.53 5.34 5.05
N VAL A 23 -12.33 4.76 4.92
CA VAL A 23 -11.46 4.43 6.05
C VAL A 23 -10.30 5.42 6.06
N CYS A 24 -10.46 6.54 6.75
CA CYS A 24 -9.50 7.64 6.73
C CYS A 24 -9.65 8.57 7.94
N HIS A 25 -8.71 9.50 8.09
CA HIS A 25 -8.83 10.56 9.10
C HIS A 25 -9.70 11.69 8.55
N VAL A 26 -10.75 12.05 9.30
CA VAL A 26 -11.69 13.12 8.92
C VAL A 26 -12.13 13.90 10.15
N THR A 27 -12.22 15.22 9.99
CA THR A 27 -12.78 16.17 10.95
C THR A 27 -14.02 16.84 10.34
N ALA A 28 -14.67 17.75 11.05
CA ALA A 28 -15.81 18.50 10.47
C ALA A 28 -15.41 19.43 9.31
N THR A 29 -14.12 19.77 9.17
CA THR A 29 -13.65 20.78 8.21
C THR A 29 -12.65 20.24 7.20
N GLU A 30 -12.11 19.04 7.41
CA GLU A 30 -11.07 18.46 6.56
C GLU A 30 -11.22 16.95 6.43
N LEU A 31 -11.11 16.44 5.21
CA LEU A 31 -10.96 15.03 4.89
C LEU A 31 -9.51 14.78 4.46
N ILE A 32 -8.84 13.80 5.06
CA ILE A 32 -7.49 13.44 4.67
C ILE A 32 -7.56 12.27 3.68
N LEU A 33 -7.18 12.56 2.45
CA LEU A 33 -7.02 11.59 1.36
C LEU A 33 -5.53 11.32 1.11
N GLU A 34 -5.24 10.26 0.39
CA GLU A 34 -3.88 9.99 -0.06
C GLU A 34 -3.50 10.88 -1.26
N ASP A 35 -2.26 11.35 -1.31
CA ASP A 35 -1.71 12.12 -2.44
C ASP A 35 -1.28 11.25 -3.65
N GLY A 36 -1.48 9.92 -3.53
CA GLY A 36 -1.07 8.92 -4.51
C GLY A 36 0.40 8.52 -4.43
N ALA A 37 1.19 9.07 -3.50
CA ALA A 37 2.63 8.83 -3.36
C ALA A 37 3.08 8.64 -1.90
N GLY A 38 2.14 8.35 -1.01
CA GLY A 38 2.36 7.89 0.36
C GLY A 38 2.13 8.99 1.37
N GLY A 39 1.78 10.17 0.87
CA GLY A 39 1.44 11.33 1.64
C GLY A 39 -0.05 11.52 1.84
N ALA A 40 -0.34 12.52 2.64
CA ALA A 40 -1.67 13.00 2.92
C ALA A 40 -1.94 14.29 2.13
N THR A 41 -3.10 14.35 1.48
CA THR A 41 -3.68 15.57 0.94
C THR A 41 -4.94 15.89 1.72
N LYS A 42 -5.03 17.12 2.21
CA LYS A 42 -6.24 17.63 2.85
C LYS A 42 -7.23 18.07 1.78
N LEU A 43 -8.49 17.71 1.97
CA LEU A 43 -9.59 18.13 1.13
C LEU A 43 -10.59 18.92 1.98
N SER A 44 -10.92 20.12 1.52
CA SER A 44 -11.93 20.98 2.14
C SER A 44 -13.36 20.58 1.73
N PRO A 45 -14.41 21.00 2.46
CA PRO A 45 -15.79 20.73 2.09
C PRO A 45 -16.14 21.28 0.70
N ASN A 46 -15.61 22.46 0.35
CA ASN A 46 -15.85 23.07 -0.96
C ASN A 46 -15.27 22.23 -2.10
N GLU A 47 -14.07 21.68 -1.92
CA GLU A 47 -13.45 20.82 -2.93
C GLU A 47 -14.19 19.48 -3.05
N MET A 48 -14.60 18.88 -1.93
CA MET A 48 -15.40 17.65 -1.95
C MET A 48 -16.78 17.87 -2.57
N THR A 49 -17.44 18.98 -2.28
CA THR A 49 -18.71 19.37 -2.91
C THR A 49 -18.55 19.49 -4.43
N SER A 50 -17.42 20.06 -4.89
CA SER A 50 -17.11 20.11 -6.33
C SER A 50 -16.98 18.71 -6.94
N ILE A 51 -16.33 17.76 -6.25
CA ILE A 51 -16.20 16.37 -6.69
C ILE A 51 -17.57 15.68 -6.75
N LEU A 52 -18.42 15.92 -5.75
CA LEU A 52 -19.75 15.29 -5.61
C LEU A 52 -20.85 15.94 -6.45
N SER A 53 -20.61 17.10 -7.07
CA SER A 53 -21.62 17.93 -7.75
C SER A 53 -22.48 17.22 -8.81
N HIS A 54 -21.96 16.13 -9.40
CA HIS A 54 -22.66 15.28 -10.37
C HIS A 54 -22.68 13.81 -9.95
N SER A 55 -22.37 13.52 -8.70
CA SER A 55 -22.34 12.16 -8.18
C SER A 55 -23.74 11.66 -7.82
N THR A 56 -23.90 10.34 -7.80
CA THR A 56 -25.10 9.65 -7.32
C THR A 56 -24.92 9.13 -5.89
N VAL A 57 -23.90 9.60 -5.17
CA VAL A 57 -23.57 9.09 -3.83
C VAL A 57 -24.66 9.54 -2.85
N GLU A 58 -25.37 8.57 -2.29
CA GLU A 58 -26.44 8.82 -1.32
C GLU A 58 -26.05 8.44 0.11
N LEU A 59 -25.08 7.53 0.25
CA LEU A 59 -24.59 7.05 1.55
C LEU A 59 -23.07 7.10 1.65
N ALA A 60 -22.55 7.73 2.71
CA ALA A 60 -21.16 7.59 3.11
C ALA A 60 -21.06 6.81 4.42
N GLN A 61 -20.30 5.72 4.44
CA GLN A 61 -19.86 5.09 5.68
C GLN A 61 -18.46 5.63 6.03
N VAL A 62 -18.25 6.07 7.26
CA VAL A 62 -17.01 6.69 7.72
C VAL A 62 -16.45 5.90 8.89
N THR A 63 -15.27 5.33 8.70
CA THR A 63 -14.47 4.70 9.75
C THR A 63 -13.24 5.55 10.01
N SER A 64 -13.37 6.45 10.98
CA SER A 64 -12.28 7.29 11.49
C SER A 64 -11.87 6.84 12.89
N TYR A 65 -10.58 6.67 13.11
CA TYR A 65 -10.00 6.34 14.42
C TYR A 65 -9.57 7.60 15.20
N ALA A 66 -9.91 8.79 14.70
CA ALA A 66 -9.64 10.04 15.37
C ALA A 66 -10.52 10.17 16.64
N LYS A 67 -9.92 10.59 17.76
CA LYS A 67 -10.66 10.85 19.00
C LYS A 67 -11.66 11.99 18.77
N ASN A 68 -12.91 11.83 19.23
CA ASN A 68 -13.99 12.82 19.12
C ASN A 68 -14.27 13.28 17.67
N SER A 69 -14.27 12.35 16.70
CA SER A 69 -14.46 12.73 15.30
C SER A 69 -15.91 13.13 15.01
N ASN A 70 -16.15 14.42 14.74
CA ASN A 70 -17.39 14.90 14.13
C ASN A 70 -17.33 14.81 12.59
N GLY A 71 -16.66 13.78 12.06
CA GLY A 71 -16.39 13.62 10.63
C GLY A 71 -17.65 13.45 9.78
N HIS A 72 -18.76 13.02 10.38
CA HIS A 72 -20.05 12.95 9.69
C HIS A 72 -20.52 14.33 9.18
N LEU A 73 -20.24 15.41 9.94
CA LEU A 73 -20.60 16.77 9.54
C LEU A 73 -19.94 17.19 8.23
N PHE A 74 -18.71 16.75 7.98
CA PHE A 74 -18.01 17.04 6.73
C PHE A 74 -18.81 16.52 5.53
N PHE A 75 -19.21 15.26 5.55
CA PHE A 75 -19.94 14.64 4.44
C PHE A 75 -21.36 15.20 4.28
N LEU A 76 -22.05 15.50 5.38
CA LEU A 76 -23.35 16.18 5.35
C LEU A 76 -23.25 17.58 4.72
N GLN A 77 -22.22 18.37 5.09
CA GLN A 77 -21.96 19.69 4.51
C GLN A 77 -21.64 19.62 3.01
N CYS A 78 -21.04 18.51 2.56
CA CYS A 78 -20.76 18.27 1.15
C CYS A 78 -21.98 17.81 0.35
N GLY A 79 -23.15 17.66 0.99
CA GLY A 79 -24.41 17.31 0.35
C GLY A 79 -24.71 15.82 0.28
N ILE A 80 -23.96 14.95 0.97
CA ILE A 80 -24.30 13.53 1.06
C ILE A 80 -25.52 13.37 2.00
N PRO A 81 -26.65 12.81 1.53
CA PRO A 81 -27.88 12.73 2.30
C PRO A 81 -27.80 11.88 3.56
N HIS A 82 -27.05 10.77 3.51
CA HIS A 82 -26.96 9.81 4.60
C HIS A 82 -25.52 9.50 4.95
N VAL A 83 -25.20 9.51 6.24
CA VAL A 83 -23.85 9.23 6.72
C VAL A 83 -23.88 8.28 7.91
N ILE A 84 -23.15 7.17 7.81
CA ILE A 84 -22.92 6.27 8.95
C ILE A 84 -21.53 6.55 9.50
N ALA A 85 -21.43 6.92 10.77
CA ALA A 85 -20.15 7.18 11.42
C ALA A 85 -20.09 6.53 12.81
N LEU A 86 -18.87 6.39 13.32
CA LEU A 86 -18.66 5.97 14.70
C LEU A 86 -19.11 7.07 15.67
N SER A 87 -19.74 6.67 16.78
CA SER A 87 -20.11 7.57 17.87
C SER A 87 -18.86 8.25 18.44
N PRO A 88 -18.88 9.57 18.72
CA PRO A 88 -17.72 10.30 19.22
C PRO A 88 -17.12 9.73 20.51
N SER A 89 -17.92 9.05 21.33
CA SER A 89 -17.51 8.43 22.59
C SER A 89 -17.12 6.94 22.47
N SER A 90 -17.25 6.35 21.28
CA SER A 90 -16.97 4.93 21.08
C SER A 90 -15.46 4.63 21.07
N LYS A 91 -15.07 3.56 21.77
CA LYS A 91 -13.76 2.93 21.57
C LYS A 91 -13.88 1.99 20.38
N THR A 92 -13.15 2.29 19.33
CA THR A 92 -13.13 1.50 18.10
C THR A 92 -12.51 0.13 18.34
N ASN A 93 -13.25 -0.93 18.01
CA ASN A 93 -12.73 -2.29 17.93
C ASN A 93 -12.75 -2.74 16.46
N PHE A 94 -11.59 -3.19 15.96
CA PHE A 94 -11.45 -3.66 14.58
C PHE A 94 -12.44 -4.77 14.22
N ASP A 95 -12.64 -5.74 15.12
CA ASP A 95 -13.51 -6.89 14.87
C ASP A 95 -14.98 -6.47 14.77
N THR A 96 -15.40 -5.57 15.65
CA THR A 96 -16.76 -5.01 15.66
C THR A 96 -17.05 -4.18 14.41
N THR A 97 -16.12 -3.30 14.02
CA THR A 97 -16.25 -2.50 12.79
C THR A 97 -16.30 -3.38 11.55
N MET A 98 -15.50 -4.44 11.51
CA MET A 98 -15.48 -5.39 10.40
C MET A 98 -16.81 -6.15 10.30
N ALA A 99 -17.32 -6.67 11.42
CA ALA A 99 -18.60 -7.38 11.47
C ALA A 99 -19.77 -6.49 11.03
N PHE A 100 -19.82 -5.26 11.54
CA PHE A 100 -20.82 -4.27 11.17
C PHE A 100 -20.80 -3.96 9.66
N THR A 101 -19.63 -3.60 9.14
CA THR A 101 -19.45 -3.22 7.73
C THR A 101 -19.88 -4.34 6.81
N LYS A 102 -19.46 -5.58 7.09
CA LYS A 102 -19.85 -6.75 6.30
C LYS A 102 -21.35 -6.93 6.26
N LEU A 103 -22.02 -6.87 7.41
CA LEU A 103 -23.47 -7.10 7.47
C LEU A 103 -24.25 -5.96 6.83
N LEU A 104 -23.82 -4.71 7.03
CA LEU A 104 -24.39 -3.52 6.37
C LEU A 104 -24.33 -3.67 4.84
N HIS A 105 -23.16 -4.00 4.30
CA HIS A 105 -22.97 -4.14 2.84
C HIS A 105 -23.82 -5.27 2.27
N VAL A 106 -23.86 -6.43 2.93
CA VAL A 106 -24.71 -7.56 2.53
C VAL A 106 -26.19 -7.18 2.54
N ALA A 107 -26.63 -6.44 3.55
CA ALA A 107 -28.01 -5.98 3.68
C ALA A 107 -28.41 -5.02 2.54
N LEU A 108 -27.56 -4.02 2.27
CA LEU A 108 -27.77 -3.04 1.22
C LEU A 108 -27.85 -3.70 -0.16
N VAL A 109 -26.88 -4.55 -0.50
CA VAL A 109 -26.85 -5.29 -1.78
C VAL A 109 -28.03 -6.26 -1.92
N SER A 110 -28.59 -6.72 -0.79
CA SER A 110 -29.81 -7.52 -0.78
C SER A 110 -31.10 -6.71 -1.02
N GLY A 111 -30.97 -5.43 -1.36
CA GLY A 111 -32.08 -4.52 -1.66
C GLY A 111 -32.88 -4.06 -0.45
N ARG A 112 -32.27 -4.06 0.73
CA ARG A 112 -32.86 -3.43 1.92
C ARG A 112 -32.66 -1.91 1.89
N SER A 113 -33.48 -1.19 2.65
CA SER A 113 -33.27 0.24 2.86
C SER A 113 -32.02 0.49 3.70
N ILE A 114 -31.52 1.73 3.71
CA ILE A 114 -30.41 2.14 4.57
C ILE A 114 -30.76 1.90 6.04
N GLN A 115 -31.98 2.27 6.46
CA GLN A 115 -32.47 2.05 7.83
C GLN A 115 -32.43 0.56 8.21
N ASP A 116 -33.06 -0.30 7.41
CA ASP A 116 -33.12 -1.75 7.67
C ASP A 116 -31.72 -2.37 7.72
N ALA A 117 -30.84 -1.96 6.81
CA ALA A 117 -29.47 -2.44 6.75
C ALA A 117 -28.66 -2.03 7.97
N PHE A 118 -28.82 -0.78 8.41
CA PHE A 118 -28.19 -0.25 9.61
C PHE A 118 -28.68 -0.98 10.87
N ASP A 119 -29.99 -1.14 11.05
CA ASP A 119 -30.58 -1.80 12.22
C ASP A 119 -30.18 -3.28 12.30
N MET A 120 -30.12 -3.97 11.16
CA MET A 120 -29.65 -5.35 11.11
C MET A 120 -28.17 -5.47 11.51
N ALA A 121 -27.33 -4.55 11.04
CA ALA A 121 -25.92 -4.49 11.39
C ALA A 121 -25.69 -4.15 12.88
N GLN A 122 -26.42 -3.16 13.40
CA GLN A 122 -26.47 -2.77 14.81
C GLN A 122 -26.86 -3.93 15.73
N ASN A 123 -27.96 -4.64 15.41
CA ASN A 123 -28.46 -5.76 16.19
C ASN A 123 -27.44 -6.91 16.25
N CYS A 124 -26.71 -7.15 15.16
CA CYS A 124 -25.64 -8.15 15.16
C CYS A 124 -24.47 -7.78 16.08
N ILE A 125 -24.02 -6.51 16.08
CA ILE A 125 -23.02 -6.02 17.04
C ILE A 125 -23.51 -6.25 18.48
N SER A 126 -24.76 -5.86 18.76
CA SER A 126 -25.34 -5.99 20.09
C SER A 126 -25.43 -7.46 20.53
N PHE A 127 -25.76 -8.36 19.62
CA PHE A 127 -25.80 -9.81 19.88
C PHE A 127 -24.42 -10.37 20.21
N LEU A 128 -23.35 -9.81 19.62
CA LEU A 128 -21.97 -10.15 19.95
C LEU A 128 -21.49 -9.56 21.30
N GLY A 129 -22.38 -8.92 22.07
CA GLY A 129 -22.09 -8.37 23.39
C GLY A 129 -21.35 -7.03 23.37
N HIS A 130 -21.33 -6.35 22.23
CA HIS A 130 -20.70 -5.04 22.09
C HIS A 130 -21.74 -3.92 22.14
N ALA A 131 -21.37 -2.79 22.74
CA ALA A 131 -22.22 -1.60 22.74
C ALA A 131 -22.42 -1.05 21.32
N ILE A 132 -23.51 -0.32 21.11
CA ILE A 132 -23.78 0.41 19.87
C ILE A 132 -22.66 1.44 19.63
N GLN A 133 -21.94 1.28 18.52
CA GLN A 133 -20.80 2.13 18.18
C GLN A 133 -21.05 3.02 16.96
N PHE A 134 -22.08 2.73 16.15
CA PHE A 134 -22.38 3.46 14.92
C PHE A 134 -23.64 4.29 15.06
N ILE A 135 -23.66 5.45 14.42
CA ILE A 135 -24.79 6.36 14.34
C ILE A 135 -25.06 6.61 12.85
N LEU A 136 -26.34 6.61 12.49
CA LEU A 136 -26.83 6.95 11.17
C LEU A 136 -27.33 8.40 11.22
N TYR A 137 -26.78 9.23 10.34
CA TYR A 137 -27.03 10.67 10.28
C TYR A 137 -27.70 11.06 8.96
N PRO A 138 -28.48 12.17 8.94
CA PRO A 138 -28.96 12.89 10.13
C PRO A 138 -29.95 12.05 10.93
N GLU A 139 -29.92 12.11 12.27
CA GLU A 139 -30.74 11.22 13.12
C GLU A 139 -32.26 11.33 12.88
N ASP A 140 -32.72 12.51 12.43
CA ASP A 140 -34.13 12.80 12.18
C ASP A 140 -34.54 12.65 10.70
N ALA A 141 -33.67 12.12 9.83
CA ALA A 141 -33.95 11.98 8.41
C ALA A 141 -34.70 10.67 8.09
N ASP A 142 -35.42 10.65 6.96
CA ASP A 142 -35.98 9.40 6.43
C ASP A 142 -34.88 8.59 5.74
N HIS A 143 -34.50 7.46 6.33
CA HIS A 143 -33.50 6.54 5.82
C HIS A 143 -34.11 5.32 5.10
N ASN A 144 -35.40 5.35 4.75
CA ASN A 144 -36.06 4.29 3.99
C ASN A 144 -35.72 4.31 2.49
N VAL A 145 -34.47 4.63 2.16
CA VAL A 145 -33.95 4.71 0.80
C VAL A 145 -33.30 3.38 0.42
N VAL A 146 -33.63 2.83 -0.76
CA VAL A 146 -33.04 1.58 -1.28
C VAL A 146 -31.95 1.92 -2.30
N LEU A 147 -30.70 1.63 -1.95
CA LEU A 147 -29.53 1.91 -2.80
C LEU A 147 -29.32 0.88 -3.90
N PHE A 148 -29.72 -0.38 -3.70
CA PHE A 148 -29.51 -1.45 -4.68
C PHE A 148 -30.79 -2.26 -4.86
N PRO A 149 -31.77 -1.76 -5.64
CA PRO A 149 -33.03 -2.46 -5.86
C PRO A 149 -32.79 -3.87 -6.41
N ARG A 150 -33.57 -4.86 -5.93
CA ARG A 150 -33.48 -6.22 -6.45
C ARG A 150 -33.88 -6.24 -7.92
N THR A 151 -32.94 -6.52 -8.80
CA THR A 151 -33.25 -6.79 -10.20
C THR A 151 -33.78 -8.21 -10.32
N ASN A 152 -35.04 -8.37 -10.72
CA ASN A 152 -35.66 -9.68 -10.98
C ASN A 152 -35.10 -10.39 -12.24
N SER A 153 -34.10 -9.78 -12.90
CA SER A 153 -33.40 -10.36 -14.04
C SER A 153 -32.07 -10.94 -13.54
N PRO A 154 -31.76 -12.22 -13.80
CA PRO A 154 -30.42 -12.75 -13.60
C PRO A 154 -29.48 -12.11 -14.63
N SER A 155 -28.97 -10.91 -14.34
CA SER A 155 -27.92 -10.32 -15.15
C SER A 155 -26.67 -11.19 -15.00
N THR A 156 -26.38 -11.94 -16.06
CA THR A 156 -25.22 -12.82 -16.19
C THR A 156 -23.98 -11.96 -16.40
N SER A 157 -23.59 -11.19 -15.39
CA SER A 157 -22.34 -10.43 -15.37
C SER A 157 -21.99 -10.16 -13.91
N ALA A 158 -21.77 -11.24 -13.15
CA ALA A 158 -20.94 -11.10 -11.97
C ALA A 158 -19.55 -10.68 -12.48
N ILE A 159 -19.28 -9.38 -12.44
CA ILE A 159 -17.92 -8.88 -12.60
C ILE A 159 -17.20 -9.35 -11.35
N THR A 160 -16.62 -10.55 -11.42
CA THR A 160 -15.64 -11.00 -10.45
C THR A 160 -14.52 -9.97 -10.47
N ALA A 161 -14.37 -9.22 -9.37
CA ALA A 161 -13.25 -8.32 -9.16
C ALA A 161 -11.96 -9.08 -9.51
N ILE A 162 -11.25 -8.61 -10.53
CA ILE A 162 -10.01 -9.23 -10.98
C ILE A 162 -8.97 -8.95 -9.89
N GLU A 163 -8.78 -9.93 -9.00
CA GLU A 163 -7.75 -9.88 -7.97
C GLU A 163 -6.37 -9.70 -8.62
N SER A 164 -5.62 -8.74 -8.10
CA SER A 164 -4.27 -8.47 -8.59
C SER A 164 -3.29 -9.52 -8.05
N PRO A 165 -2.30 -9.98 -8.84
CA PRO A 165 -1.39 -11.05 -8.44
C PRO A 165 -0.52 -10.66 -7.23
N PRO A 166 -0.11 -11.62 -6.38
CA PRO A 166 0.85 -11.35 -5.32
C PRO A 166 2.21 -11.03 -5.95
N GLN A 167 2.80 -9.92 -5.55
CA GLN A 167 4.18 -9.64 -5.87
C GLN A 167 5.07 -10.42 -4.92
N ILE A 168 6.02 -11.18 -5.45
CA ILE A 168 7.06 -11.89 -4.67
C ILE A 168 8.08 -10.85 -4.18
N LEU A 169 7.62 -9.97 -3.30
CA LEU A 169 8.48 -9.09 -2.53
C LEU A 169 8.82 -9.80 -1.23
N GLY A 170 10.01 -9.53 -0.70
CA GLY A 170 10.34 -9.97 0.66
C GLY A 170 9.27 -9.44 1.61
N GLY A 171 8.68 -10.31 2.43
CA GLY A 171 7.66 -9.91 3.38
C GLY A 171 8.21 -8.81 4.31
N VAL A 172 7.46 -7.73 4.45
CA VAL A 172 7.78 -6.70 5.44
C VAL A 172 7.48 -7.25 6.82
N SER A 173 8.41 -7.03 7.76
CA SER A 173 8.18 -7.38 9.16
C SER A 173 6.88 -6.78 9.66
N LYS A 174 6.08 -7.55 10.39
CA LYS A 174 4.83 -7.08 11.02
C LYS A 174 5.05 -5.90 11.97
N TYR A 175 6.28 -5.73 12.45
CA TYR A 175 6.71 -4.70 13.41
C TYR A 175 7.60 -3.64 12.76
N PHE A 176 7.46 -3.40 11.44
CA PHE A 176 8.18 -2.31 10.78
C PHE A 176 7.55 -0.97 11.18
N GLU A 177 8.20 -0.25 12.09
CA GLU A 177 7.73 1.03 12.64
C GLU A 177 8.69 2.19 12.32
N GLY A 178 8.12 3.40 12.29
CA GLY A 178 8.82 4.62 11.91
C GLY A 178 9.07 4.72 10.41
N ARG A 179 9.93 5.66 10.01
CA ARG A 179 10.39 5.86 8.62
C ARG A 179 9.33 6.24 7.60
N ILE A 180 8.14 6.67 8.04
CA ILE A 180 7.04 7.05 7.14
C ILE A 180 7.45 8.24 6.26
N GLU A 181 8.13 9.22 6.84
CA GLU A 181 8.61 10.40 6.10
C GLU A 181 9.65 10.02 5.05
N GLU A 182 10.65 9.21 5.42
CA GLU A 182 11.64 8.70 4.48
C GLU A 182 10.98 7.85 3.38
N ALA A 183 10.04 6.99 3.73
CA ALA A 183 9.32 6.15 2.78
C ALA A 183 8.53 7.01 1.78
N GLN A 184 7.85 8.05 2.25
CA GLN A 184 7.13 9.00 1.40
C GLN A 184 8.07 9.71 0.42
N ILE A 185 9.25 10.14 0.87
CA ILE A 185 10.26 10.76 -0.01
C ILE A 185 10.66 9.80 -1.14
N VAL A 186 10.95 8.53 -0.80
CA VAL A 186 11.35 7.53 -1.80
C VAL A 186 10.20 7.21 -2.75
N CYS A 187 8.99 6.96 -2.23
CA CYS A 187 7.80 6.69 -3.04
C CYS A 187 7.50 7.84 -4.01
N LYS A 188 7.43 9.08 -3.52
CA LYS A 188 7.22 10.26 -4.35
C LYS A 188 8.28 10.44 -5.43
N THR A 189 9.53 10.12 -5.10
CA THR A 189 10.64 10.24 -6.04
C THR A 189 10.56 9.16 -7.14
N LEU A 190 10.33 7.89 -6.75
CA LEU A 190 10.28 6.76 -7.68
C LEU A 190 8.99 6.71 -8.51
N MET A 191 7.88 7.27 -8.01
CA MET A 191 6.60 7.25 -8.70
C MET A 191 6.38 8.46 -9.63
N ASN A 192 7.27 9.45 -9.60
CA ASN A 192 7.16 10.62 -10.47
C ASN A 192 7.53 10.29 -11.93
N ARG A 193 6.89 10.95 -12.91
CA ARG A 193 7.18 10.79 -14.34
C ARG A 193 8.63 11.15 -14.72
N ARG A 194 9.29 12.01 -13.92
CA ARG A 194 10.72 12.38 -14.05
C ARG A 194 11.58 11.74 -12.94
N ARG A 195 11.31 10.48 -12.62
CA ARG A 195 12.00 9.73 -11.57
C ARG A 195 13.50 9.56 -11.82
N PRO A 196 14.34 9.54 -10.77
CA PRO A 196 15.72 9.11 -10.90
C PRO A 196 15.77 7.66 -11.36
N ARG A 197 16.81 7.34 -12.12
CA ARG A 197 17.04 5.97 -12.60
C ARG A 197 17.72 5.12 -11.53
N TRP A 198 18.28 5.78 -10.52
CA TRP A 198 18.94 5.15 -9.39
C TRP A 198 18.60 5.91 -8.11
N PHE A 199 18.04 5.21 -7.13
CA PHE A 199 17.78 5.74 -5.81
C PHE A 199 18.53 4.90 -4.77
N SER A 200 19.45 5.52 -4.02
CA SER A 200 20.25 4.86 -3.00
C SER A 200 19.68 5.06 -1.59
N VAL A 201 19.41 3.97 -0.88
CA VAL A 201 19.12 3.95 0.56
C VAL A 201 20.40 3.59 1.29
N LEU A 202 20.99 4.56 1.97
CA LEU A 202 22.27 4.44 2.65
C LEU A 202 22.07 4.39 4.17
N GLY A 203 23.07 3.93 4.90
CA GLY A 203 23.04 3.89 6.36
C GLY A 203 23.87 2.76 6.93
N PRO A 204 24.14 2.76 8.25
CA PRO A 204 24.96 1.73 8.87
C PRO A 204 24.33 0.34 8.72
N ALA A 205 25.14 -0.70 8.93
CA ALA A 205 24.64 -2.06 8.99
C ALA A 205 23.53 -2.16 10.05
N ARG A 206 22.46 -2.91 9.74
CA ARG A 206 21.33 -3.19 10.64
C ARG A 206 20.42 -1.99 10.99
N CYS A 207 20.51 -0.83 10.32
CA CYS A 207 19.53 0.26 10.54
C CYS A 207 18.16 0.02 9.87
N GLY A 208 17.92 -1.16 9.30
CA GLY A 208 16.63 -1.53 8.69
C GLY A 208 16.49 -1.28 7.19
N LYS A 209 17.56 -0.96 6.46
CA LYS A 209 17.51 -0.66 5.00
C LYS A 209 16.74 -1.68 4.17
N SER A 210 17.03 -2.97 4.30
CA SER A 210 16.37 -4.04 3.54
C SER A 210 14.87 -4.14 3.84
N GLN A 211 14.49 -3.95 5.10
CA GLN A 211 13.08 -3.90 5.50
C GLN A 211 12.39 -2.64 4.97
N PHE A 212 13.06 -1.49 5.03
CA PHE A 212 12.59 -0.24 4.47
C PHE A 212 12.36 -0.33 2.96
N THR A 213 13.31 -0.88 2.18
CA THR A 213 13.14 -1.06 0.73
C THR A 213 12.03 -2.05 0.40
N SER A 214 11.86 -3.09 1.22
CA SER A 214 10.76 -4.04 1.06
C SER A 214 9.40 -3.37 1.32
N ALA A 215 9.31 -2.50 2.33
CA ALA A 215 8.11 -1.73 2.65
C ALA A 215 7.75 -0.73 1.53
N VAL A 216 8.74 0.03 1.05
CA VAL A 216 8.58 0.93 -0.10
C VAL A 216 8.15 0.15 -1.34
N ALA A 217 8.77 -0.99 -1.63
CA ALA A 217 8.41 -1.79 -2.79
C ALA A 217 6.99 -2.38 -2.66
N GLN A 218 6.59 -2.83 -1.48
CA GLN A 218 5.24 -3.32 -1.22
C GLN A 218 4.20 -2.19 -1.34
N TYR A 219 4.57 -0.97 -0.98
CA TYR A 219 3.70 0.19 -1.21
C TYR A 219 3.58 0.51 -2.71
N ILE A 220 4.70 0.57 -3.44
CA ILE A 220 4.73 0.89 -4.87
C ILE A 220 4.02 -0.19 -5.70
N SER A 221 4.14 -1.46 -5.31
CA SER A 221 3.52 -2.59 -5.98
C SER A 221 2.02 -2.48 -6.12
N GLN A 222 1.37 -2.06 -5.03
CA GLN A 222 -0.08 -1.93 -4.94
C GLN A 222 -0.62 -0.85 -5.87
N ARG A 223 0.22 0.11 -6.29
CA ARG A 223 -0.15 1.21 -7.19
C ARG A 223 0.06 0.90 -8.67
N LYS A 224 0.64 -0.26 -8.99
CA LYS A 224 0.84 -0.71 -10.38
C LYS A 224 1.57 0.32 -11.26
N VAL A 225 2.43 1.15 -10.67
CA VAL A 225 3.23 2.18 -11.38
C VAL A 225 4.31 1.52 -12.24
N PHE A 226 4.77 0.35 -11.82
CA PHE A 226 5.73 -0.49 -12.51
C PHE A 226 4.98 -1.71 -13.06
N ASP A 227 4.40 -1.53 -14.23
CA ASP A 227 3.61 -2.51 -14.96
C ASP A 227 4.44 -3.68 -15.52
N GLY A 228 5.75 -3.51 -15.64
CA GLY A 228 6.71 -4.60 -15.87
C GLY A 228 7.08 -5.38 -14.60
N GLY A 229 6.57 -4.97 -13.45
CA GLY A 229 6.80 -5.62 -12.17
C GLY A 229 8.04 -5.11 -11.43
N ILE A 230 8.33 -5.78 -10.31
CA ILE A 230 9.42 -5.47 -9.40
C ILE A 230 10.32 -6.69 -9.26
N ILE A 231 11.61 -6.53 -9.50
CA ILE A 231 12.63 -7.58 -9.39
C ILE A 231 13.46 -7.30 -8.14
N HIS A 232 13.59 -8.27 -7.24
CA HIS A 232 14.39 -8.12 -6.03
C HIS A 232 15.64 -9.00 -6.06
N ILE A 233 16.81 -8.37 -6.00
CA ILE A 233 18.12 -9.03 -5.97
C ILE A 233 18.74 -8.76 -4.59
N ASN A 234 18.78 -9.78 -3.74
CA ASN A 234 19.48 -9.72 -2.47
C ASN A 234 20.94 -10.12 -2.68
N VAL A 235 21.81 -9.13 -2.88
CA VAL A 235 23.21 -9.36 -3.27
C VAL A 235 23.98 -10.20 -2.23
N PRO A 236 23.91 -9.93 -0.90
CA PRO A 236 24.55 -10.78 0.09
C PRO A 236 24.09 -12.24 0.04
N LEU A 237 22.80 -12.48 -0.15
CA LEU A 237 22.23 -13.83 -0.23
C LEU A 237 22.64 -14.53 -1.53
N GLU A 238 22.57 -13.85 -2.67
CA GLU A 238 22.97 -14.39 -3.97
C GLU A 238 24.46 -14.76 -4.00
N LEU A 239 25.34 -13.89 -3.48
CA LEU A 239 26.78 -14.15 -3.41
C LEU A 239 27.15 -15.30 -2.49
N LYS A 240 26.27 -15.70 -1.57
CA LYS A 240 26.50 -16.88 -0.74
C LYS A 240 26.49 -18.16 -1.58
N TYR A 241 25.65 -18.19 -2.61
CA TYR A 241 25.34 -19.42 -3.31
C TYR A 241 25.77 -19.44 -4.77
N ARG A 242 26.04 -18.27 -5.34
CA ARG A 242 26.45 -18.10 -6.72
C ARG A 242 27.77 -17.34 -6.78
N PRO A 243 28.66 -17.69 -7.73
CA PRO A 243 29.84 -16.90 -8.02
C PRO A 243 29.50 -15.43 -8.28
N GLU A 244 30.39 -14.51 -7.92
CA GLU A 244 30.20 -13.07 -8.14
C GLU A 244 29.89 -12.72 -9.60
N ALA A 245 30.46 -13.46 -10.56
CA ALA A 245 30.17 -13.28 -11.99
C ALA A 245 28.70 -13.54 -12.34
N ASP A 246 28.08 -14.52 -11.69
CA ASP A 246 26.68 -14.90 -11.92
C ASP A 246 25.75 -13.86 -11.28
N VAL A 247 26.05 -13.40 -10.07
CA VAL A 247 25.26 -12.33 -9.42
C VAL A 247 25.31 -11.03 -10.23
N ARG A 248 26.48 -10.69 -10.79
CA ARG A 248 26.62 -9.58 -11.74
C ARG A 248 25.78 -9.81 -12.99
N SER A 249 25.76 -11.04 -13.50
CA SER A 249 24.95 -11.40 -14.65
C SER A 249 23.47 -11.27 -14.34
N SER A 250 22.98 -11.69 -13.17
CA SER A 250 21.58 -11.50 -12.74
C SER A 250 21.15 -10.03 -12.73
N ILE A 251 22.03 -9.11 -12.30
CA ILE A 251 21.76 -7.67 -12.34
C ILE A 251 21.64 -7.17 -13.78
N LEU A 252 22.49 -7.67 -14.68
CA LEU A 252 22.45 -7.33 -16.10
C LEU A 252 21.28 -8.05 -16.83
N GLU A 253 20.86 -9.21 -16.34
CA GLU A 253 19.81 -10.05 -16.91
C GLU A 253 18.42 -9.42 -16.74
N ALA A 254 18.26 -8.55 -15.74
CA ALA A 254 17.07 -7.69 -15.65
C ALA A 254 16.85 -6.87 -16.95
N PHE A 255 17.92 -6.47 -17.63
CA PHE A 255 17.85 -5.75 -18.91
C PHE A 255 17.62 -6.70 -20.10
N THR A 256 18.17 -7.91 -20.09
CA THR A 256 17.94 -8.88 -21.17
C THR A 256 16.53 -9.46 -21.14
N THR A 257 15.97 -9.67 -19.95
CA THR A 257 14.56 -10.03 -19.76
C THR A 257 13.66 -9.00 -20.43
N LEU A 258 14.00 -7.71 -20.29
CA LEU A 258 13.28 -6.63 -20.93
C LEU A 258 13.45 -6.60 -22.45
N ASP A 259 14.65 -6.86 -22.99
CA ASP A 259 14.90 -6.97 -24.42
C ASP A 259 14.08 -8.12 -25.07
N HIS A 260 13.89 -9.24 -24.37
CA HIS A 260 13.16 -10.39 -24.88
C HIS A 260 11.63 -10.25 -24.81
N GLU A 261 11.11 -9.43 -23.91
CA GLU A 261 9.68 -9.17 -23.71
C GLU A 261 9.19 -7.89 -24.44
N MET A 262 9.99 -7.32 -25.35
CA MET A 262 9.65 -6.04 -25.99
C MET A 262 8.52 -6.17 -27.03
N GLY A 263 7.37 -5.57 -26.67
CA GLY A 263 6.30 -5.22 -27.62
C GLY A 263 5.38 -4.10 -27.15
N LYS A 264 5.24 -3.86 -25.84
CA LYS A 264 4.43 -2.77 -25.28
C LYS A 264 5.09 -2.30 -23.99
N TRP A 265 5.38 -1.00 -23.92
CA TRP A 265 6.03 -0.32 -22.81
C TRP A 265 5.65 -0.89 -21.43
N GLN A 266 6.62 -1.47 -20.73
CA GLN A 266 6.47 -1.90 -19.34
C GLN A 266 7.65 -1.38 -18.51
N HIS A 267 7.35 -0.66 -17.43
CA HIS A 267 8.26 -0.08 -16.47
C HIS A 267 8.63 -1.09 -15.38
N VAL A 268 9.93 -1.24 -15.11
CA VAL A 268 10.45 -2.21 -14.11
C VAL A 268 11.20 -1.48 -12.99
N LEU A 269 10.95 -1.92 -11.75
CA LEU A 269 11.74 -1.52 -10.58
C LEU A 269 12.68 -2.67 -10.22
N VAL A 270 13.98 -2.41 -10.16
CA VAL A 270 14.98 -3.37 -9.69
C VAL A 270 15.44 -2.97 -8.29
N ILE A 271 15.19 -3.82 -7.31
CA ILE A 271 15.72 -3.66 -5.95
C ILE A 271 17.06 -4.36 -5.89
N CYS A 272 18.12 -3.60 -5.58
CA CYS A 272 19.47 -4.13 -5.43
C CYS A 272 19.90 -3.97 -3.96
N ASP A 273 19.60 -4.98 -3.14
CA ASP A 273 19.83 -4.93 -1.70
C ASP A 273 21.25 -5.41 -1.36
N GLY A 274 22.04 -4.56 -0.69
CA GLY A 274 23.40 -4.83 -0.25
C GLY A 274 24.44 -4.73 -1.37
N TYR A 275 24.28 -3.78 -2.29
CA TYR A 275 25.11 -3.70 -3.48
C TYR A 275 26.58 -3.38 -3.18
N GLU A 276 26.92 -2.86 -1.99
CA GLU A 276 28.30 -2.63 -1.57
C GLU A 276 29.16 -3.91 -1.53
N ARG A 277 28.50 -5.07 -1.43
CA ARG A 277 29.14 -6.38 -1.51
C ARG A 277 29.64 -6.71 -2.90
N LEU A 278 29.00 -6.15 -3.92
CA LEU A 278 29.58 -6.11 -5.25
C LEU A 278 30.63 -5.02 -5.17
N LYS A 279 31.91 -5.40 -5.19
CA LYS A 279 32.94 -4.45 -5.59
C LYS A 279 32.59 -4.04 -7.01
N LEU A 280 31.82 -2.96 -7.15
CA LEU A 280 31.35 -2.43 -8.40
C LEU A 280 32.57 -1.94 -9.16
N LYS A 281 33.27 -2.88 -9.81
CA LYS A 281 34.40 -2.60 -10.69
C LYS A 281 33.88 -1.63 -11.75
N SER A 282 34.76 -0.74 -12.20
CA SER A 282 34.47 0.22 -13.27
C SER A 282 33.83 -0.42 -14.51
N SER A 283 34.10 -1.69 -14.79
CA SER A 283 33.49 -2.43 -15.90
C SER A 283 31.99 -2.71 -15.75
N LEU A 284 31.49 -3.01 -14.54
CA LEU A 284 30.06 -3.24 -14.31
C LEU A 284 29.28 -1.93 -14.35
N VAL A 285 29.84 -0.89 -13.73
CA VAL A 285 29.25 0.47 -13.76
C VAL A 285 29.12 0.95 -15.21
N LYS A 286 30.17 0.80 -16.03
CA LYS A 286 30.12 1.13 -17.46
C LYS A 286 29.06 0.33 -18.24
N LYS A 287 28.90 -0.96 -17.95
CA LYS A 287 27.84 -1.77 -18.59
C LYS A 287 26.45 -1.31 -18.17
N LEU A 288 26.25 -1.08 -16.88
CA LEU A 288 25.00 -0.55 -16.34
C LEU A 288 24.68 0.83 -16.91
N GLU A 289 25.67 1.69 -17.08
CA GLU A 289 25.52 3.00 -17.70
C GLU A 289 24.99 2.89 -19.14
N VAL A 290 25.60 2.05 -19.97
CA VAL A 290 25.15 1.80 -21.35
C VAL A 290 23.73 1.22 -21.38
N LEU A 291 23.44 0.25 -20.50
CA LEU A 291 22.13 -0.39 -20.45
C LEU A 291 21.05 0.55 -19.92
N LEU A 292 21.34 1.35 -18.91
CA LEU A 292 20.44 2.41 -18.45
C LEU A 292 20.21 3.40 -19.60
N ALA A 293 21.25 3.87 -20.29
CA ALA A 293 21.12 4.77 -21.44
C ALA A 293 20.15 4.23 -22.50
N LYS A 294 20.24 2.93 -22.79
CA LYS A 294 19.34 2.22 -23.72
C LYS A 294 17.91 2.06 -23.17
N HIS A 295 17.75 1.69 -21.90
CA HIS A 295 16.48 1.33 -21.30
C HIS A 295 15.96 2.41 -20.35
N GLN A 296 15.11 3.30 -20.87
CA GLN A 296 14.51 4.40 -20.10
C GLN A 296 13.40 3.94 -19.14
N ASN A 297 12.94 2.70 -19.26
CA ASN A 297 11.84 2.14 -18.49
C ASN A 297 12.26 1.48 -17.16
N ILE A 298 13.55 1.48 -16.82
CA ILE A 298 14.10 0.81 -15.63
C ILE A 298 14.52 1.83 -14.57
N SER A 299 14.12 1.57 -13.32
CA SER A 299 14.66 2.28 -12.14
C SER A 299 15.25 1.30 -11.15
N PHE A 300 16.25 1.76 -10.40
CA PHE A 300 16.88 1.02 -9.32
C PHE A 300 16.54 1.63 -7.96
N LEU A 301 16.20 0.77 -7.00
CA LEU A 301 16.17 1.08 -5.57
C LEU A 301 17.24 0.23 -4.89
N ALA A 302 18.35 0.85 -4.49
CA ALA A 302 19.55 0.15 -4.11
C ALA A 302 19.92 0.43 -2.65
N THR A 303 20.30 -0.57 -1.87
CA THR A 303 20.77 -0.35 -0.48
C THR A 303 22.29 -0.48 -0.37
N GLY A 304 22.90 0.47 0.34
CA GLY A 304 24.36 0.53 0.55
C GLY A 304 24.72 0.98 1.96
N ILE A 305 26.00 0.90 2.33
CA ILE A 305 26.47 1.36 3.65
C ILE A 305 26.80 2.85 3.60
N THR A 306 27.57 3.26 2.59
CA THR A 306 28.12 4.61 2.49
C THR A 306 27.87 5.25 1.13
N ILE A 307 28.03 6.57 1.05
CA ILE A 307 27.91 7.31 -0.21
C ILE A 307 28.98 6.91 -1.23
N MET A 308 30.13 6.42 -0.76
CA MET A 308 31.22 5.96 -1.61
C MET A 308 30.85 4.71 -2.42
N ASP A 309 29.83 3.98 -1.97
CA ASP A 309 29.33 2.81 -2.67
C ASP A 309 28.47 3.24 -3.87
N VAL A 310 27.84 4.42 -3.83
CA VAL A 310 26.89 4.87 -4.86
C VAL A 310 27.59 4.93 -6.23
N PRO A 311 27.09 4.21 -7.25
CA PRO A 311 27.69 4.24 -8.57
C PRO A 311 27.63 5.66 -9.14
N GLN A 312 28.75 6.15 -9.66
CA GLN A 312 28.76 7.39 -10.44
C GLN A 312 28.09 7.13 -11.79
N MET A 313 26.87 7.65 -11.95
CA MET A 313 26.06 7.49 -13.16
C MET A 313 25.84 8.87 -13.81
N PRO A 314 25.80 8.96 -15.14
CA PRO A 314 25.52 10.22 -15.85
C PRO A 314 24.04 10.64 -15.76
N HIS A 315 23.20 9.83 -15.13
CA HIS A 315 21.76 10.06 -14.99
C HIS A 315 21.43 10.60 -13.60
N LYS A 316 20.22 11.16 -13.46
CA LYS A 316 19.74 11.63 -12.16
C LYS A 316 19.74 10.47 -11.15
N THR A 317 20.60 10.60 -10.14
CA THR A 317 20.67 9.73 -8.97
C THR A 317 20.15 10.51 -7.77
N ASP A 318 19.31 9.89 -6.96
CA ASP A 318 18.88 10.44 -5.67
C ASP A 318 19.29 9.49 -4.53
N GLN A 319 19.33 10.00 -3.31
CA GLN A 319 19.71 9.20 -2.15
C GLN A 319 19.04 9.66 -0.87
N ILE A 320 18.92 8.74 0.09
CA ILE A 320 18.55 9.03 1.46
C ILE A 320 19.47 8.27 2.42
N ILE A 321 19.72 8.85 3.60
CA ILE A 321 20.54 8.22 4.63
C ILE A 321 19.63 7.88 5.81
N LEU A 322 19.50 6.58 6.10
CA LEU A 322 18.80 6.07 7.27
C LEU A 322 19.77 6.03 8.45
N SER A 323 19.49 6.83 9.48
CA SER A 323 20.12 6.74 10.80
C SER A 323 19.63 5.49 11.56
N PRO A 324 20.22 5.10 12.70
CA PRO A 324 19.53 4.26 13.68
C PRO A 324 18.28 4.98 14.23
N LEU A 325 17.22 4.24 14.59
CA LEU A 325 16.06 4.82 15.27
C LEU A 325 16.43 5.24 16.70
N ASN A 326 15.93 6.39 17.16
CA ASN A 326 16.08 6.81 18.54
C ASN A 326 15.08 6.04 19.42
N LEU A 327 15.60 5.18 20.31
CA LEU A 327 14.81 4.36 21.24
C LEU A 327 13.99 5.16 22.28
N GLN A 328 14.07 6.50 22.29
CA GLN A 328 13.21 7.32 23.15
C GLN A 328 11.78 7.51 22.60
N GLU A 329 11.53 7.24 21.32
CA GLU A 329 10.18 7.32 20.74
C GLU A 329 9.36 6.02 20.91
N SER A 330 10.01 4.92 21.33
CA SER A 330 9.36 3.61 21.53
C SER A 330 8.77 3.40 22.94
N ASP A 331 8.90 4.36 23.85
CA ASP A 331 8.40 4.25 25.24
C ASP A 331 6.88 4.49 25.37
N ARG A 332 6.14 4.43 24.25
CA ARG A 332 4.66 4.46 24.27
C ARG A 332 4.12 3.09 24.67
N GLY A 333 4.22 2.77 25.96
CA GLY A 333 3.35 1.83 26.65
C GLY A 333 3.25 0.43 26.02
N ILE A 334 4.37 -0.12 25.56
CA ILE A 334 4.45 -1.56 25.29
C ILE A 334 4.62 -2.19 26.68
N GLU A 335 3.58 -2.87 27.19
CA GLU A 335 3.79 -3.81 28.30
C GLU A 335 5.01 -4.66 27.93
N HIS A 336 6.01 -4.73 28.81
CA HIS A 336 7.23 -5.50 28.61
C HIS A 336 6.89 -6.98 28.40
N ASP A 337 6.51 -7.29 27.18
CA ASP A 337 6.19 -8.62 26.74
C ASP A 337 7.51 -9.29 26.42
N THR A 338 7.94 -10.17 27.31
CA THR A 338 9.21 -10.88 27.21
C THR A 338 9.25 -11.79 25.97
N GLU A 339 8.08 -12.11 25.37
CA GLU A 339 8.00 -12.72 24.03
C GLU A 339 8.40 -11.74 22.92
N VAL A 340 8.11 -10.44 23.05
CA VAL A 340 8.45 -9.41 22.05
C VAL A 340 9.95 -9.17 22.01
N GLU A 341 10.66 -9.09 23.13
CA GLU A 341 12.13 -9.01 23.12
C GLU A 341 12.80 -10.28 22.57
N ALA A 342 12.24 -11.46 22.84
CA ALA A 342 12.71 -12.71 22.23
C ALA A 342 12.45 -12.75 20.71
N THR A 343 11.35 -12.16 20.23
CA THR A 343 10.97 -12.10 18.81
C THR A 343 11.69 -10.97 18.04
N LEU A 344 11.98 -9.86 18.71
CA LEU A 344 12.76 -8.71 18.20
C LEU A 344 14.27 -8.94 18.31
N SER A 345 14.70 -9.94 19.07
CA SER A 345 16.05 -10.47 18.95
C SER A 345 16.17 -11.06 17.55
N VAL A 346 16.64 -10.23 16.62
CA VAL A 346 17.04 -10.70 15.30
C VAL A 346 18.27 -11.55 15.56
N HIS A 347 18.07 -12.85 15.78
CA HIS A 347 19.13 -13.83 15.63
C HIS A 347 19.82 -13.48 14.32
N ARG A 348 21.13 -13.24 14.39
CA ARG A 348 21.99 -13.03 13.24
C ARG A 348 21.45 -13.96 12.16
N VAL A 349 20.96 -13.42 11.04
CA VAL A 349 20.44 -14.26 9.95
C VAL A 349 21.58 -15.20 9.61
N ASP A 350 21.50 -16.41 10.15
CA ASP A 350 22.51 -17.40 9.94
C ASP A 350 22.12 -17.99 8.60
N TYR A 351 22.60 -17.33 7.57
CA TYR A 351 22.37 -17.75 6.20
C TYR A 351 22.74 -19.23 6.02
N ASN A 352 23.54 -19.84 6.91
CA ASN A 352 23.88 -21.27 6.91
C ASN A 352 22.67 -22.21 7.01
N ASN A 353 21.54 -21.73 7.56
CA ASN A 353 20.34 -22.54 7.74
C ASN A 353 19.19 -22.15 6.80
N MET A 354 19.40 -21.20 5.87
CA MET A 354 18.37 -20.86 4.88
C MET A 354 18.41 -21.83 3.70
N ILE A 355 17.25 -22.45 3.44
CA ILE A 355 17.01 -23.24 2.24
C ILE A 355 17.13 -22.29 1.03
N PRO A 356 17.84 -22.69 -0.05
CA PRO A 356 17.89 -21.89 -1.27
C PRO A 356 16.46 -21.56 -1.78
N PRO A 357 16.21 -20.34 -2.29
CA PRO A 357 14.94 -20.00 -2.93
C PRO A 357 14.51 -21.07 -3.97
N THR A 358 13.23 -21.28 -4.19
CA THR A 358 12.71 -22.37 -5.06
C THR A 358 13.01 -22.24 -6.57
N PHE A 359 13.77 -21.22 -7.00
CA PHE A 359 14.19 -21.00 -8.39
C PHE A 359 15.41 -21.80 -8.85
N TRP A 360 15.80 -22.81 -8.07
CA TRP A 360 17.15 -23.36 -8.07
C TRP A 360 17.30 -24.67 -8.85
N ASP A 361 16.64 -24.74 -9.99
CA ASP A 361 17.09 -25.63 -11.05
C ASP A 361 17.59 -24.73 -12.18
N GLY A 362 18.80 -24.95 -12.70
CA GLY A 362 19.48 -24.08 -13.68
C GLY A 362 18.77 -23.96 -15.04
N THR A 363 17.51 -24.38 -15.11
CA THR A 363 16.59 -24.35 -16.24
C THR A 363 15.33 -23.51 -15.95
N ALA A 364 15.15 -23.04 -14.71
CA ALA A 364 13.97 -22.31 -14.28
C ALA A 364 13.97 -20.87 -14.83
N ARG A 365 13.19 -20.66 -15.89
CA ARG A 365 12.77 -19.32 -16.32
C ARG A 365 12.13 -18.60 -15.12
N ILE A 366 12.40 -17.30 -14.99
CA ILE A 366 11.60 -16.35 -14.18
C ILE A 366 10.11 -16.70 -14.41
N PRO A 367 9.27 -16.85 -13.37
CA PRO A 367 7.93 -17.36 -13.57
C PRO A 367 7.15 -16.39 -14.43
N THR A 368 6.53 -16.91 -15.47
CA THR A 368 5.38 -16.24 -16.08
C THR A 368 4.31 -16.06 -15.00
N PRO A 369 3.75 -14.85 -14.83
CA PRO A 369 2.85 -14.55 -13.72
C PRO A 369 1.53 -15.33 -13.88
N ARG A 370 1.24 -16.23 -12.94
CA ARG A 370 -0.10 -16.83 -12.74
C ARG A 370 -0.49 -16.81 -11.25
N THR A 371 -1.64 -16.16 -11.01
CA THR A 371 -2.70 -16.32 -9.99
C THR A 371 -2.37 -16.76 -8.56
N SER A 372 -2.56 -15.84 -7.58
CA SER A 372 -3.59 -15.87 -6.48
C SER A 372 -3.16 -15.35 -5.08
N THR A 373 -4.04 -14.51 -4.48
CA THR A 373 -4.48 -14.26 -3.07
C THR A 373 -3.61 -13.67 -1.91
N LEU A 374 -4.07 -12.46 -1.47
CA LEU A 374 -4.40 -11.90 -0.12
C LEU A 374 -3.41 -11.24 0.90
N THR A 375 -3.72 -9.95 1.19
CA THR A 375 -3.81 -9.08 2.42
C THR A 375 -2.67 -8.76 3.40
N SER A 376 -2.47 -7.45 3.71
CA SER A 376 -2.82 -6.82 5.02
C SER A 376 -2.51 -5.30 5.19
N LYS A 377 -3.46 -4.61 5.89
CA LYS A 377 -3.45 -3.40 6.79
C LYS A 377 -3.14 -1.96 6.26
N PRO A 378 -3.75 -0.91 6.87
CA PRO A 378 -4.38 0.18 6.14
C PRO A 378 -3.51 1.44 5.97
N SER A 379 -3.50 1.94 4.74
CA SER A 379 -3.49 3.37 4.41
C SER A 379 -4.89 3.71 3.87
N CYS A 380 -5.26 4.99 3.82
CA CYS A 380 -6.64 5.43 3.54
C CYS A 380 -7.28 4.64 2.40
N ALA A 381 -8.38 3.96 2.71
CA ALA A 381 -8.98 2.99 1.81
C ALA A 381 -10.43 3.35 1.49
N LEU A 382 -10.81 3.14 0.23
CA LEU A 382 -12.18 3.07 -0.26
C LEU A 382 -12.54 1.59 -0.46
N MET A 383 -13.68 1.19 0.10
CA MET A 383 -14.30 -0.13 -0.11
C MET A 383 -15.62 0.01 -0.85
#